data_AF-A0A388LVN4-F1
#
_entry.id   AF-A0A388LVN4-F1
#
_cell.length_a   1.000
_cell.length_b   1.000
_cell.length_c   1.000
_cell.angle_alpha   90.00
_cell.angle_beta   90.00
_cell.angle_gamma   90.00
#
_symmetry.space_group_name_H-M   'P 1'
#
loop_
_entity.id
_entity.type
_entity.pdbx_description
1 polymer ?
#
loop_
_entity_poly.entity_id
_entity_poly.type
_entity_poly.pdbx_seq_one_letter_code
_entity_poly.pdbx_strand_id
1 'polypeptide(L)'
;MKEMQELRAGRDKDKELLVGLKTEIGLLRKEKEQSAEETHVWMNEALRPGNKRGCISMTPPEVDNRTRCRVRIMESPSGALRDELKKLKDMEHCTLREVEVLKQRRTAEERRRMEAEAEKLVAEAEVAKLREQIEKLTTEAAAAPTGGTNLKSRLEAATEVGGSAQKTVRRGKPRSTLGRVGSDDGSAVDANDKFSFLQIERKRLRAWKNSGLEALCKQKGITYRTVEMTADEIAEMRVDARFGKKDKETAMKATRLGDEGGGGIPSCSGGTEASTEVEDIPSDSA
;
A
#
# COMPACT_ATOMS: atom_id res chain seq x y z
N MET A 1 -14.60 -30.82 27.47
CA MET A 1 -14.15 -30.21 28.76
C MET A 1 -12.74 -29.63 28.68
N LYS A 2 -11.72 -30.34 28.15
CA LYS A 2 -10.34 -29.82 28.05
C LYS A 2 -10.20 -28.54 27.20
N GLU A 3 -10.82 -28.48 26.02
CA GLU A 3 -10.75 -27.30 25.13
C GLU A 3 -11.30 -26.00 25.77
N MET A 4 -12.41 -26.11 26.51
CA MET A 4 -13.01 -24.98 27.25
C MET A 4 -12.08 -24.44 28.35
N GLN A 5 -11.24 -25.31 28.91
CA GLN A 5 -10.28 -24.95 29.94
C GLN A 5 -9.06 -24.27 29.32
N GLU A 6 -8.64 -24.75 28.14
CA GLU A 6 -7.53 -24.17 27.36
C GLU A 6 -7.86 -22.77 26.83
N LEU A 7 -9.08 -22.56 26.33
CA LEU A 7 -9.58 -21.23 25.93
C LEU A 7 -9.71 -20.25 27.10
N ARG A 8 -9.97 -20.72 28.32
CA ARG A 8 -9.94 -19.87 29.52
C ARG A 8 -8.51 -19.49 29.88
N ALA A 9 -7.61 -20.47 29.92
CA ALA A 9 -6.20 -20.23 30.22
C ALA A 9 -5.54 -19.28 29.20
N GLY A 10 -5.88 -19.38 27.91
CA GLY A 10 -5.42 -18.44 26.87
C GLY A 10 -5.87 -17.01 27.16
N ARG A 11 -7.17 -16.80 27.42
CA ARG A 11 -7.71 -15.47 27.74
C ARG A 11 -7.12 -14.87 29.00
N ASP A 12 -6.80 -15.67 30.00
CA ASP A 12 -6.21 -15.16 31.24
C ASP A 12 -4.75 -14.74 31.04
N LYS A 13 -3.97 -15.45 30.21
CA LYS A 13 -2.63 -15.00 29.78
C LYS A 13 -2.69 -13.69 28.99
N ASP A 14 -3.64 -13.56 28.07
CA ASP A 14 -3.79 -12.33 27.27
C ASP A 14 -4.15 -11.13 28.16
N LYS A 15 -5.00 -11.33 29.17
CA LYS A 15 -5.31 -10.28 30.16
C LYS A 15 -4.08 -9.88 30.96
N GLU A 16 -3.28 -10.85 31.40
CA GLU A 16 -2.05 -10.58 32.15
C GLU A 16 -1.05 -9.78 31.32
N LEU A 17 -0.83 -10.17 30.06
CA LEU A 17 0.00 -9.42 29.11
C LEU A 17 -0.52 -8.01 28.89
N LEU A 18 -1.84 -7.84 28.74
CA LEU A 18 -2.44 -6.53 28.55
C LEU A 18 -2.28 -5.63 29.78
N VAL A 19 -2.38 -6.19 30.99
CA VAL A 19 -2.12 -5.46 32.24
C VAL A 19 -0.65 -5.06 32.32
N GLY A 20 0.28 -5.97 31.99
CA GLY A 20 1.72 -5.68 31.96
C GLY A 20 2.09 -4.57 30.98
N LEU A 21 1.55 -4.59 29.76
CA LEU A 21 1.78 -3.53 28.79
C LEU A 21 1.21 -2.17 29.25
N LYS A 22 0.05 -2.18 29.92
CA LYS A 22 -0.53 -0.94 30.46
C LYS A 22 0.31 -0.34 31.58
N THR A 23 0.88 -1.17 32.45
CA THR A 23 1.77 -0.68 33.52
C THR A 23 3.08 -0.15 32.95
N GLU A 24 3.68 -0.85 31.99
CA GLU A 24 4.90 -0.41 31.30
C GLU A 24 4.72 0.94 30.57
N ILE A 25 3.63 1.10 29.81
CA ILE A 25 3.29 2.38 29.17
C ILE A 25 3.12 3.49 30.22
N GLY A 26 2.53 3.17 31.38
CA GLY A 26 2.39 4.10 32.50
C GLY A 26 3.75 4.54 33.07
N LEU A 27 4.70 3.62 33.21
CA LEU A 27 6.06 3.91 33.68
C LEU A 27 6.83 4.77 32.68
N LEU A 28 6.82 4.40 31.39
CA LEU A 28 7.50 5.16 30.34
C LEU A 28 6.98 6.60 30.22
N ARG A 29 5.68 6.83 30.43
CA ARG A 29 5.11 8.19 30.46
C ARG A 29 5.63 9.01 31.63
N LYS A 30 5.71 8.40 32.83
CA LYS A 30 6.24 9.06 34.03
C LYS A 30 7.72 9.39 33.89
N GLU A 31 8.52 8.45 33.37
CA GLU A 31 9.96 8.67 33.12
C GLU A 31 10.17 9.80 32.10
N LYS A 32 9.37 9.82 31.03
CA LYS A 32 9.41 10.92 30.05
C LYS A 32 9.04 12.26 30.67
N GLU A 33 8.03 12.30 31.54
CA GLU A 33 7.61 13.51 32.26
C GLU A 33 8.72 14.01 33.20
N GLN A 34 9.34 13.11 33.96
CA GLN A 34 10.49 13.42 34.82
C GLN A 34 11.68 13.95 34.02
N SER A 35 12.03 13.32 32.90
CA SER A 35 13.11 13.80 32.04
C SER A 35 12.80 15.19 31.48
N ALA A 36 11.54 15.47 31.10
CA ALA A 36 11.13 16.80 30.67
C ALA A 36 11.24 17.83 31.80
N GLU A 37 10.79 17.51 33.02
CA GLU A 37 10.94 18.36 34.20
C GLU A 37 12.42 18.64 34.50
N GLU A 38 13.28 17.62 34.46
CA GLU A 38 14.73 17.77 34.64
C GLU A 38 15.32 18.72 33.61
N THR A 39 15.01 18.56 32.32
CA THR A 39 15.51 19.47 31.27
C THR A 39 15.05 20.91 31.51
N HIS A 40 13.82 21.10 31.99
CA HIS A 40 13.29 22.42 32.31
C HIS A 40 13.98 23.03 33.54
N VAL A 41 14.29 22.22 34.56
CA VAL A 41 15.08 22.64 35.74
C VAL A 41 16.50 23.04 35.32
N TRP A 42 17.17 22.23 34.50
CA TRP A 42 18.51 22.55 33.99
C TRP A 42 18.51 23.83 33.14
N MET A 43 17.49 24.02 32.30
CA MET A 43 17.32 25.24 31.52
C MET A 43 17.15 26.47 32.44
N ASN A 44 16.31 26.37 33.46
CA ASN A 44 16.09 27.45 34.42
C ASN A 44 17.34 27.75 35.26
N GLU A 45 18.12 26.73 35.64
CA GLU A 45 19.36 26.91 36.40
C GLU A 45 20.47 27.53 35.53
N ALA A 46 20.53 27.18 34.24
CA ALA A 46 21.43 27.82 33.28
C ALA A 46 21.09 29.29 33.05
N LEU A 47 19.79 29.65 33.09
CA LEU A 47 19.31 31.02 32.94
C LEU A 47 19.27 31.81 34.26
N ARG A 48 19.60 31.18 35.40
CA ARG A 48 19.50 31.81 36.72
C ARG A 48 20.50 32.98 36.84
N PRO A 49 20.04 34.22 37.09
CA PRO A 49 20.93 35.37 37.27
C PRO A 49 21.87 35.14 38.46
N GLY A 50 23.14 34.85 38.19
CA GLY A 50 24.14 34.52 39.22
C GLY A 50 24.88 33.20 39.02
N ASN A 51 24.46 32.34 38.08
CA ASN A 51 25.23 31.17 37.67
C ASN A 51 26.42 31.60 36.79
N LYS A 52 27.48 32.11 37.43
CA LYS A 52 28.73 32.57 36.77
C LYS A 52 29.72 31.44 36.44
N ARG A 53 29.27 30.18 36.37
CA ARG A 53 30.13 29.09 35.88
C ARG A 53 30.17 29.14 34.35
N GLY A 54 30.96 30.09 33.84
CA GLY A 54 31.51 30.00 32.49
C GLY A 54 30.69 30.63 31.37
N CYS A 55 30.26 31.88 31.52
CA CYS A 55 30.71 32.79 30.47
C CYS A 55 32.22 32.89 30.70
N ILE A 56 33.00 32.01 30.06
CA ILE A 56 34.40 32.30 29.83
C ILE A 56 34.33 33.54 28.95
N SER A 57 34.28 34.70 29.59
CA SER A 57 34.74 35.93 28.98
C SER A 57 36.14 35.55 28.53
N MET A 58 36.29 35.31 27.23
CA MET A 58 37.57 35.41 26.58
C MET A 58 37.99 36.86 26.78
N THR A 59 38.48 37.16 27.98
CA THR A 59 39.11 38.42 28.30
C THR A 59 40.28 38.46 27.34
N PRO A 60 40.28 39.37 26.34
CA PRO A 60 41.43 39.53 25.48
C PRO A 60 42.62 39.86 26.39
N PRO A 61 43.80 39.27 26.13
CA PRO A 61 44.96 39.48 26.98
C PRO A 61 45.18 40.97 27.22
N GLU A 62 45.38 41.30 28.49
CA GLU A 62 45.65 42.63 29.02
C GLU A 62 46.86 43.22 28.28
N VAL A 63 46.62 44.16 27.36
CA VAL A 63 47.68 45.01 26.80
C VAL A 63 47.59 46.35 27.50
N ASP A 64 48.70 46.66 28.15
CA ASP A 64 48.92 47.78 29.04
C ASP A 64 48.76 49.14 28.32
N ASN A 65 47.74 49.89 28.76
CA ASN A 65 47.67 51.33 29.00
C ASN A 65 47.75 52.38 27.86
N ARG A 66 46.69 53.22 27.87
CA ARG A 66 46.58 54.63 27.40
C ARG A 66 46.11 54.96 25.98
N THR A 67 45.07 54.29 25.50
CA THR A 67 44.20 54.89 24.47
C THR A 67 42.74 54.65 24.81
N ARG A 68 41.94 55.73 24.82
CA ARG A 68 40.47 55.70 24.95
C ARG A 68 39.91 54.53 24.14
N CYS A 69 39.42 53.49 24.83
CA CYS A 69 38.62 52.45 24.19
C CYS A 69 37.29 53.08 23.76
N ARG A 70 37.28 53.59 22.53
CA ARG A 70 36.07 53.80 21.74
C ARG A 70 35.31 52.48 21.84
N VAL A 71 34.16 52.48 22.51
CA VAL A 71 33.20 51.37 22.48
C VAL A 71 32.96 51.07 21.01
N ARG A 72 33.63 50.04 20.47
CA ARG A 72 33.33 49.53 19.15
C ARG A 72 31.93 48.97 19.29
N ILE A 73 30.96 49.73 18.79
CA ILE A 73 29.62 49.25 18.46
C ILE A 73 29.85 47.88 17.84
N MET A 74 29.44 46.80 18.52
CA MET A 74 29.52 45.48 17.93
C MET A 74 28.71 45.58 16.65
N GLU A 75 29.42 45.49 15.52
CA GLU A 75 28.81 45.61 14.21
C GLU A 75 27.67 44.63 14.18
N SER A 76 26.46 45.13 13.92
CA SER A 76 25.28 44.28 13.82
C SER A 76 25.61 43.11 12.88
N PRO A 77 25.20 41.87 13.22
CA PRO A 77 25.49 40.69 12.43
C PRO A 77 25.31 41.02 10.94
N SER A 78 26.30 40.69 10.12
CA SER A 78 26.26 41.01 8.70
C SER A 78 24.93 40.55 8.10
N GLY A 79 24.41 41.27 7.09
CA GLY A 79 23.13 40.92 6.47
C GLY A 79 23.02 39.44 6.08
N ALA A 80 24.13 38.86 5.64
CA ALA A 80 24.26 37.44 5.30
C ALA A 80 23.86 36.49 6.46
N LEU A 81 24.28 36.78 7.69
CA LEU A 81 23.93 35.95 8.86
C LEU A 81 22.43 36.02 9.19
N ARG A 82 21.79 37.17 8.97
CA ARG A 82 20.34 37.31 9.18
C ARG A 82 19.55 36.51 8.15
N ASP A 83 20.00 36.53 6.90
CA ASP A 83 19.35 35.78 5.81
C ASP A 83 19.52 34.28 6.00
N GLU A 84 20.69 33.83 6.43
CA GLU A 84 20.94 32.42 6.77
C GLU A 84 20.06 31.96 7.94
N LEU A 85 19.96 32.76 9.00
CA LEU A 85 19.09 32.45 10.13
C LEU A 85 17.61 32.38 9.71
N LYS A 86 17.17 33.25 8.79
CA LYS A 86 15.81 33.21 8.24
C LYS A 86 15.60 31.93 7.43
N LYS A 87 16.54 31.55 6.56
CA LYS A 87 16.48 30.30 5.79
C LYS A 87 16.39 29.07 6.69
N LEU A 88 17.18 29.02 7.78
CA LEU A 88 17.13 27.92 8.74
C LEU A 88 15.76 27.81 9.42
N LYS A 89 15.16 28.93 9.82
CA LYS A 89 13.81 28.95 10.40
C LYS A 89 12.75 28.51 9.39
N ASP A 90 12.86 28.95 8.14
CA ASP A 90 11.93 28.55 7.09
C ASP A 90 12.01 27.04 6.81
N MET A 91 13.23 26.48 6.80
CA MET A 91 13.46 25.03 6.69
C MET A 91 12.87 24.26 7.89
N GLU A 92 13.07 24.76 9.12
CA GLU A 92 12.46 24.17 10.32
C GLU A 92 10.92 24.18 10.23
N HIS A 93 10.31 25.28 9.80
CA HIS A 93 8.87 25.34 9.60
C HIS A 93 8.36 24.37 8.53
N CYS A 94 9.09 24.22 7.43
CA CYS A 94 8.75 23.25 6.38
C CYS A 94 8.80 21.81 6.91
N THR A 95 9.86 21.44 7.64
CA THR A 95 10.00 20.09 8.21
C THR A 95 8.93 19.80 9.25
N LEU A 96 8.61 20.75 10.13
CA LEU A 96 7.51 20.61 11.09
C LEU A 96 6.15 20.40 10.41
N ARG A 97 5.88 21.16 9.33
CA ARG A 97 4.64 20.99 8.55
C ARG A 97 4.58 19.61 7.87
N GLU A 98 5.69 19.13 7.33
CA GLU A 98 5.77 17.79 6.73
C GLU A 98 5.50 16.69 7.77
N VAL A 99 6.14 16.78 8.94
CA VAL A 99 5.91 15.84 10.06
C VAL A 99 4.44 15.83 10.49
N GLU A 100 3.80 16.99 10.54
CA GLU A 100 2.37 17.10 10.88
C GLU A 100 1.48 16.42 9.82
N VAL A 101 1.77 16.63 8.53
CA VAL A 101 1.06 15.94 7.44
C VAL A 101 1.23 14.42 7.52
N LEU A 102 2.44 13.94 7.83
CA LEU A 102 2.70 12.51 7.99
C LEU A 102 1.95 11.91 9.19
N LYS A 103 1.87 12.63 10.32
CA LYS A 103 1.06 12.22 11.47
C LYS A 103 -0.43 12.16 11.13
N GLN A 104 -0.96 13.17 10.44
CA GLN A 104 -2.35 13.20 9.99
C GLN A 104 -2.65 12.05 9.03
N ARG A 105 -1.76 11.77 8.09
CA ARG A 105 -1.90 10.65 7.17
C ARG A 105 -1.93 9.31 7.90
N ARG A 106 -1.03 9.10 8.87
CA ARG A 106 -0.99 7.85 9.67
C ARG A 106 -2.29 7.62 10.43
N THR A 107 -2.78 8.65 11.12
CA THR A 107 -4.05 8.56 11.86
C THR A 107 -5.26 8.36 10.95
N ALA A 108 -5.26 8.95 9.75
CA ALA A 108 -6.30 8.71 8.75
C ALA A 108 -6.27 7.27 8.19
N GLU A 109 -5.08 6.72 7.92
CA GLU A 109 -4.92 5.33 7.50
C GLU A 109 -5.36 4.34 8.59
N GLU A 110 -5.01 4.60 9.86
CA GLU A 110 -5.47 3.81 11.01
C GLU A 110 -7.01 3.87 11.16
N ARG A 111 -7.61 5.06 11.03
CA ARG A 111 -9.07 5.21 11.04
C ARG A 111 -9.74 4.40 9.92
N ARG A 112 -9.21 4.48 8.70
CA ARG A 112 -9.73 3.73 7.55
C ARG A 112 -9.65 2.21 7.76
N ARG A 113 -8.61 1.72 8.44
CA ARG A 113 -8.50 0.30 8.81
C ARG A 113 -9.59 -0.10 9.80
N MET A 114 -9.81 0.70 10.84
CA MET A 114 -10.87 0.45 11.81
C MET A 114 -12.28 0.46 11.18
N GLU A 115 -12.53 1.40 10.27
CA GLU A 115 -13.79 1.46 9.51
C GLU A 115 -13.99 0.22 8.64
N ALA A 116 -12.95 -0.20 7.91
CA ALA A 116 -13.02 -1.41 7.08
C ALA A 116 -13.22 -2.69 7.91
N GLU A 117 -12.60 -2.79 9.10
CA GLU A 117 -12.82 -3.90 10.03
C GLU A 117 -14.24 -3.89 10.60
N ALA A 118 -14.77 -2.71 10.92
CA ALA A 118 -16.16 -2.56 11.38
C ALA A 118 -17.17 -2.96 10.29
N GLU A 119 -16.96 -2.50 9.05
CA GLU A 119 -17.78 -2.90 7.89
C GLU A 119 -17.73 -4.41 7.66
N LYS A 120 -16.55 -5.03 7.78
CA LYS A 120 -16.39 -6.47 7.68
C LYS A 120 -17.19 -7.22 8.76
N LEU A 121 -17.15 -6.77 10.01
CA LEU A 121 -17.94 -7.38 11.09
C LEU A 121 -19.44 -7.26 10.84
N VAL A 122 -19.92 -6.14 10.29
CA VAL A 122 -21.33 -5.97 9.92
C VAL A 122 -21.70 -6.96 8.81
N ALA A 123 -20.89 -7.07 7.75
CA ALA A 123 -21.14 -8.01 6.66
C ALA A 123 -21.13 -9.48 7.14
N GLU A 124 -20.20 -9.84 8.03
CA GLU A 124 -20.16 -11.18 8.63
C GLU A 124 -21.41 -11.49 9.46
N ALA A 125 -21.92 -10.52 10.22
CA ALA A 125 -23.16 -10.67 10.98
C ALA A 125 -24.39 -10.85 10.06
N GLU A 126 -24.46 -10.13 8.94
CA GLU A 126 -25.51 -10.30 7.94
C GLU A 126 -25.46 -11.68 7.29
N VAL A 127 -24.26 -12.16 6.92
CA VAL A 127 -24.06 -13.51 6.38
C VAL A 127 -24.48 -14.57 7.39
N ALA A 128 -24.15 -14.40 8.67
CA ALA A 128 -24.57 -15.32 9.74
C ALA A 128 -26.10 -15.37 9.86
N LYS A 129 -26.77 -14.20 9.83
CA LYS A 129 -28.23 -14.12 9.87
C LYS A 129 -28.90 -14.79 8.67
N LEU A 130 -28.38 -14.58 7.46
CA LEU A 130 -28.90 -15.23 6.25
C LEU A 130 -28.70 -16.76 6.30
N ARG A 131 -27.56 -17.23 6.81
CA ARG A 131 -27.32 -18.66 7.03
C ARG A 131 -28.33 -19.27 8.01
N GLU A 132 -28.62 -18.58 9.12
CA GLU A 132 -29.63 -19.02 10.09
C GLU A 132 -31.03 -19.09 9.46
N GLN A 133 -31.39 -18.13 8.60
CA GLN A 133 -32.67 -18.15 7.87
C GLN A 133 -32.77 -19.33 6.90
N ILE A 134 -31.68 -19.64 6.18
CA ILE A 134 -31.62 -20.81 5.30
C ILE A 134 -31.76 -22.09 6.12
N GLU A 135 -31.05 -22.20 7.23
CA GLU A 135 -31.13 -23.38 8.12
C GLU A 135 -32.56 -23.59 8.65
N LYS A 136 -33.23 -22.52 9.10
CA LYS A 136 -34.64 -22.57 9.51
C LYS A 136 -35.57 -23.03 8.38
N LEU A 137 -35.43 -22.49 7.18
CA LEU A 137 -36.25 -22.90 6.03
C LEU A 137 -35.97 -24.35 5.61
N THR A 138 -34.70 -24.79 5.67
CA THR A 138 -34.34 -26.17 5.31
C THR A 138 -34.85 -27.20 6.33
N THR A 139 -34.87 -26.86 7.62
CA THR A 139 -35.40 -27.74 8.67
C THR A 139 -36.92 -27.77 8.66
N GLU A 140 -37.59 -26.65 8.40
CA GLU A 140 -39.05 -26.58 8.22
C GLU A 140 -39.52 -27.36 6.97
N ALA A 141 -38.80 -27.24 5.85
CA ALA A 141 -39.10 -28.00 4.63
C ALA A 141 -38.91 -29.52 4.80
N ALA A 142 -38.01 -29.95 5.69
CA ALA A 142 -37.82 -31.37 6.02
C ALA A 142 -38.88 -31.91 7.00
N ALA A 143 -39.42 -31.04 7.88
CA ALA A 143 -40.41 -31.42 8.88
C ALA A 143 -41.86 -31.40 8.35
N ALA A 144 -42.16 -30.53 7.38
CA ALA A 144 -43.42 -30.61 6.66
C ALA A 144 -43.39 -31.88 5.79
N PRO A 145 -44.29 -32.87 6.01
CA PRO A 145 -44.39 -34.00 5.10
C PRO A 145 -44.63 -33.41 3.72
N THR A 146 -43.62 -33.54 2.87
CA THR A 146 -43.69 -33.11 1.47
C THR A 146 -44.88 -33.85 0.90
N GLY A 147 -46.02 -33.18 0.87
CA GLY A 147 -47.24 -33.63 0.22
C GLY A 147 -46.93 -33.65 -1.26
N GLY A 148 -46.22 -34.70 -1.66
CA GLY A 148 -45.71 -34.87 -3.01
C GLY A 148 -46.89 -34.77 -3.93
N THR A 149 -46.92 -33.71 -4.72
CA THR A 149 -47.68 -33.73 -5.95
C THR A 149 -47.19 -34.97 -6.69
N ASN A 150 -48.11 -35.91 -6.94
CA ASN A 150 -47.86 -37.26 -7.47
C ASN A 150 -47.29 -37.26 -8.91
N LEU A 151 -46.61 -36.20 -9.32
CA LEU A 151 -46.12 -35.99 -10.67
C LEU A 151 -44.97 -36.95 -11.01
N LYS A 152 -44.09 -37.27 -10.04
CA LYS A 152 -43.00 -38.24 -10.25
C LYS A 152 -43.56 -39.65 -10.47
N SER A 153 -44.50 -40.09 -9.63
CA SER A 153 -45.16 -41.39 -9.81
C SER A 153 -46.00 -41.42 -11.09
N ARG A 154 -46.65 -40.32 -11.49
CA ARG A 154 -47.38 -40.21 -12.77
C ARG A 154 -46.46 -40.23 -13.99
N LEU A 155 -45.24 -39.67 -13.91
CA LEU A 155 -44.25 -39.75 -14.99
C LEU A 155 -43.67 -41.17 -15.10
N GLU A 156 -43.33 -41.82 -13.99
CA GLU A 156 -42.85 -43.21 -13.98
C GLU A 156 -43.93 -44.18 -14.50
N ALA A 157 -45.19 -44.02 -14.09
CA ALA A 157 -46.31 -44.78 -14.61
C ALA A 157 -46.55 -44.54 -16.12
N ALA A 158 -46.37 -43.31 -16.60
CA ALA A 158 -46.48 -43.01 -18.02
C ALA A 158 -45.32 -43.62 -18.85
N THR A 159 -44.14 -43.77 -18.26
CA THR A 159 -43.01 -44.47 -18.92
C THR A 159 -43.17 -45.99 -18.92
N GLU A 160 -43.82 -46.59 -17.91
CA GLU A 160 -44.06 -48.04 -17.87
C GLU A 160 -45.23 -48.48 -18.79
N VAL A 161 -46.24 -47.62 -18.98
CA VAL A 161 -47.40 -47.93 -19.84
C VAL A 161 -47.16 -47.53 -21.31
N GLY A 162 -46.18 -46.67 -21.59
CA GLY A 162 -45.84 -46.16 -22.92
C GLY A 162 -44.81 -46.98 -23.70
N GLY A 163 -44.85 -48.32 -23.60
CA GLY A 163 -44.06 -49.21 -24.44
C GLY A 163 -44.60 -49.29 -25.87
N SER A 164 -44.46 -48.23 -26.67
CA SER A 164 -44.56 -48.35 -28.13
C SER A 164 -43.92 -47.16 -28.84
N ALA A 165 -42.81 -47.47 -29.51
CA ALA A 165 -42.33 -46.89 -30.74
C ALA A 165 -42.55 -45.38 -30.98
N GLN A 166 -41.47 -44.60 -31.03
CA GLN A 166 -40.92 -44.16 -32.31
C GLN A 166 -39.47 -43.66 -32.15
N LYS A 167 -38.61 -44.23 -32.99
CA LYS A 167 -37.23 -43.79 -33.26
C LYS A 167 -37.29 -42.46 -34.02
N THR A 168 -36.80 -41.36 -33.44
CA THR A 168 -36.14 -40.26 -34.18
C THR A 168 -35.15 -39.59 -33.21
N VAL A 169 -33.85 -39.85 -33.31
CA VAL A 169 -32.91 -39.10 -34.18
C VAL A 169 -33.05 -37.59 -34.00
N ARG A 170 -32.38 -37.01 -32.99
CA ARG A 170 -31.22 -36.11 -33.20
C ARG A 170 -30.69 -35.53 -31.89
N ARG A 171 -29.41 -35.81 -31.69
CA ARG A 171 -28.38 -35.06 -30.94
C ARG A 171 -28.83 -33.76 -30.24
N GLY A 172 -28.92 -33.82 -28.92
CA GLY A 172 -28.88 -32.68 -28.01
C GLY A 172 -27.98 -33.02 -26.83
N LYS A 173 -26.72 -32.59 -26.93
CA LYS A 173 -25.58 -32.72 -26.02
C LYS A 173 -25.93 -32.86 -24.51
N PRO A 174 -25.55 -33.95 -23.82
CA PRO A 174 -25.73 -34.06 -22.38
C PRO A 174 -24.67 -33.27 -21.60
N ARG A 175 -25.10 -32.74 -20.46
CA ARG A 175 -24.36 -32.19 -19.32
C ARG A 175 -22.86 -32.54 -19.28
N SER A 176 -22.04 -31.50 -19.26
CA SER A 176 -20.65 -31.60 -18.78
C SER A 176 -20.69 -31.95 -17.29
N THR A 177 -20.20 -33.14 -17.01
CA THR A 177 -19.86 -33.68 -15.70
C THR A 177 -18.84 -32.80 -14.99
N LEU A 178 -19.16 -32.42 -13.76
CA LEU A 178 -18.22 -32.11 -12.70
C LEU A 178 -17.40 -33.38 -12.43
N GLY A 179 -16.18 -33.45 -12.97
CA GLY A 179 -15.39 -34.68 -13.00
C GLY A 179 -13.90 -34.38 -13.19
N ARG A 180 -13.27 -33.98 -12.09
CA ARG A 180 -11.84 -34.07 -11.75
C ARG A 180 -10.98 -34.91 -12.71
N VAL A 181 -10.08 -34.24 -13.44
CA VAL A 181 -8.76 -34.77 -13.84
C VAL A 181 -7.76 -33.65 -13.54
N GLY A 182 -6.78 -33.95 -12.68
CA GLY A 182 -5.85 -32.97 -12.11
C GLY A 182 -5.02 -32.26 -13.17
N SER A 183 -5.40 -31.01 -13.45
CA SER A 183 -4.75 -30.17 -14.44
C SER A 183 -4.54 -28.79 -13.82
N ASP A 184 -3.36 -28.59 -13.25
CA ASP A 184 -2.78 -27.26 -12.99
C ASP A 184 -3.79 -26.20 -12.48
N ASP A 185 -4.54 -26.54 -11.43
CA ASP A 185 -5.66 -25.74 -10.87
C ASP A 185 -5.20 -24.37 -10.30
N GLY A 186 -3.90 -24.07 -10.32
CA GLY A 186 -3.38 -22.74 -10.06
C GLY A 186 -3.64 -21.74 -11.20
N SER A 187 -3.81 -22.21 -12.44
CA SER A 187 -3.82 -21.35 -13.64
C SER A 187 -5.14 -20.59 -13.83
N ALA A 188 -6.29 -21.21 -13.54
CA ALA A 188 -7.60 -20.58 -13.78
C ALA A 188 -7.94 -19.48 -12.76
N VAL A 189 -7.55 -19.67 -11.49
CA VAL A 189 -7.68 -18.64 -10.45
C VAL A 189 -6.72 -17.48 -10.74
N ASP A 190 -5.47 -17.81 -11.08
CA ASP A 190 -4.44 -16.82 -11.45
C ASP A 190 -4.83 -15.98 -12.67
N ALA A 191 -5.50 -16.56 -13.68
CA ALA A 191 -5.99 -15.82 -14.84
C ALA A 191 -7.07 -14.77 -14.48
N ASN A 192 -7.97 -15.10 -13.56
CA ASN A 192 -9.01 -14.17 -13.11
C ASN A 192 -8.42 -13.05 -12.23
N ASP A 193 -7.42 -13.39 -11.41
CA ASP A 193 -6.66 -12.43 -10.60
C ASP A 193 -5.83 -11.48 -11.46
N LYS A 194 -5.22 -11.98 -12.55
CA LYS A 194 -4.48 -11.17 -13.51
C LYS A 194 -5.37 -10.13 -14.18
N PHE A 195 -6.56 -10.52 -14.63
CA PHE A 195 -7.50 -9.62 -15.30
C PHE A 195 -8.04 -8.53 -14.36
N SER A 196 -8.47 -8.92 -13.15
CA SER A 196 -8.96 -7.97 -12.16
C SER A 196 -7.87 -6.98 -11.73
N PHE A 197 -6.64 -7.46 -11.53
CA PHE A 197 -5.50 -6.59 -11.22
C PHE A 197 -5.20 -5.59 -12.34
N LEU A 198 -5.22 -6.04 -13.60
CA LEU A 198 -5.01 -5.20 -14.77
C LEU A 198 -6.06 -4.09 -14.88
N GLN A 199 -7.35 -4.41 -14.65
CA GLN A 199 -8.43 -3.42 -14.65
C GLN A 199 -8.28 -2.37 -13.53
N ILE A 200 -7.93 -2.82 -12.32
CA ILE A 200 -7.71 -1.94 -11.17
C ILE A 200 -6.54 -0.98 -11.44
N GLU A 201 -5.42 -1.49 -11.96
CA GLU A 201 -4.26 -0.66 -12.27
C GLU A 201 -4.53 0.32 -13.43
N ARG A 202 -5.23 -0.10 -14.49
CA ARG A 202 -5.65 0.83 -15.55
C ARG A 202 -6.50 1.96 -14.99
N LYS A 203 -7.50 1.65 -14.16
CA LYS A 203 -8.36 2.66 -13.53
C LYS A 203 -7.56 3.59 -12.63
N ARG A 204 -6.62 3.05 -11.85
CA ARG A 204 -5.73 3.81 -10.98
C ARG A 204 -4.83 4.77 -11.76
N LEU A 205 -4.23 4.30 -12.86
CA LEU A 205 -3.32 5.10 -13.70
C LEU A 205 -4.08 6.19 -14.48
N ARG A 206 -5.30 5.91 -14.95
CA ARG A 206 -6.15 6.94 -15.59
C ARG A 206 -6.59 8.05 -14.62
N ALA A 207 -6.66 7.75 -13.33
CA ALA A 207 -6.97 8.74 -12.29
C ALA A 207 -5.78 9.64 -11.93
N TRP A 208 -4.57 9.35 -12.42
CA TRP A 208 -3.40 10.19 -12.18
C TRP A 208 -3.40 11.41 -13.09
N LYS A 209 -2.89 12.53 -12.56
CA LYS A 209 -2.63 13.74 -13.35
C LYS A 209 -1.50 13.47 -14.36
N ASN A 210 -1.55 14.13 -15.51
CA ASN A 210 -0.57 13.97 -16.60
C ASN A 210 0.90 14.04 -16.12
N SER A 211 1.22 15.01 -15.25
CA SER A 211 2.57 15.18 -14.68
C SER A 211 3.06 13.99 -13.87
N GLY A 212 2.17 13.31 -13.15
CA GLY A 212 2.51 12.09 -12.41
C GLY A 212 2.77 10.90 -13.33
N LEU A 213 2.03 10.82 -14.44
CA LEU A 213 2.19 9.76 -15.43
C LEU A 213 3.49 9.93 -16.23
N GLU A 214 3.85 11.15 -16.60
CA GLU A 214 5.12 11.48 -17.26
C GLU A 214 6.34 11.11 -16.40
N ALA A 215 6.29 11.39 -15.10
CA ALA A 215 7.36 11.00 -14.17
C ALA A 215 7.56 9.48 -14.13
N LEU A 216 6.45 8.70 -14.13
CA LEU A 216 6.51 7.24 -14.20
C LEU A 216 7.06 6.75 -15.55
N CYS A 217 6.70 7.41 -16.66
CA CYS A 217 7.22 7.08 -17.99
C CYS A 217 8.74 7.27 -18.04
N LYS A 218 9.26 8.40 -17.52
CA LYS A 218 10.70 8.66 -17.40
C LYS A 218 11.42 7.60 -16.57
N GLN A 219 10.85 7.21 -15.43
CA GLN A 219 11.44 6.18 -14.57
C GLN A 219 11.50 4.81 -15.24
N LYS A 220 10.52 4.48 -16.09
CA LYS A 220 10.41 3.19 -16.77
C LYS A 220 11.04 3.17 -18.17
N GLY A 221 11.55 4.31 -18.65
CA GLY A 221 12.08 4.44 -20.00
C GLY A 221 11.02 4.28 -21.10
N ILE A 222 9.76 4.61 -20.81
CA ILE A 222 8.66 4.56 -21.79
C ILE A 222 8.46 5.95 -22.39
N THR A 223 8.26 6.01 -23.70
CA THR A 223 7.89 7.26 -24.39
C THR A 223 6.45 7.64 -24.06
N TYR A 224 6.23 8.84 -23.53
CA TYR A 224 4.88 9.32 -23.26
C TYR A 224 4.11 9.56 -24.58
N ARG A 225 2.89 9.03 -24.68
CA ARG A 225 1.99 9.16 -25.84
C ARG A 225 0.67 9.84 -25.44
N THR A 226 -0.40 9.07 -25.31
CA THR A 226 -1.67 9.50 -24.72
C THR A 226 -1.81 8.86 -23.34
N VAL A 227 -2.59 9.48 -22.45
CA VAL A 227 -2.83 8.97 -21.08
C VAL A 227 -3.35 7.54 -21.11
N GLU A 228 -4.23 7.20 -22.05
CA GLU A 228 -4.81 5.84 -22.16
C GLU A 228 -3.77 4.81 -22.58
N MET A 229 -2.98 5.10 -23.63
CA MET A 229 -1.95 4.16 -24.12
C MET A 229 -0.85 3.95 -23.09
N THR A 230 -0.36 5.02 -22.47
CA THR A 230 0.70 4.96 -21.45
C THR A 230 0.23 4.28 -20.17
N ALA A 231 -1.03 4.51 -19.74
CA ALA A 231 -1.61 3.78 -18.62
C ALA A 231 -1.73 2.29 -18.90
N ASP A 232 -2.15 1.91 -20.12
CA ASP A 232 -2.28 0.51 -20.50
C ASP A 232 -0.91 -0.19 -20.60
N GLU A 233 0.11 0.46 -21.18
CA GLU A 233 1.50 -0.04 -21.24
C GLU A 233 2.10 -0.23 -19.83
N ILE A 234 1.92 0.74 -18.93
CA ILE A 234 2.41 0.64 -17.54
C ILE A 234 1.66 -0.46 -16.77
N ALA A 235 0.34 -0.58 -16.95
CA ALA A 235 -0.44 -1.64 -16.32
C ALA A 235 0.03 -3.02 -16.76
N GLU A 236 0.28 -3.23 -18.06
CA GLU A 236 0.78 -4.49 -18.59
C GLU A 236 2.17 -4.84 -18.01
N MET A 237 3.09 -3.87 -17.94
CA MET A 237 4.39 -4.08 -17.28
C MET A 237 4.27 -4.48 -15.80
N ARG A 238 3.36 -3.85 -15.04
CA ARG A 238 3.15 -4.17 -13.62
C ARG A 238 2.55 -5.56 -13.44
N VAL A 239 1.64 -5.91 -14.33
CA VAL A 239 1.02 -7.23 -14.40
C VAL A 239 2.09 -8.29 -14.69
N ASP A 240 2.94 -8.07 -15.69
CA ASP A 240 4.02 -9.00 -16.05
C ASP A 240 5.09 -9.10 -14.95
N ALA A 241 5.40 -8.02 -14.25
CA ALA A 241 6.30 -8.04 -13.09
C ALA A 241 5.72 -8.84 -11.91
N ARG A 242 4.40 -8.82 -11.72
CA ARG A 242 3.73 -9.48 -10.59
C ARG A 242 3.40 -10.95 -10.86
N PHE A 243 2.92 -11.25 -12.06
CA PHE A 243 2.42 -12.58 -12.45
C PHE A 243 3.42 -13.35 -13.32
N GLY A 244 4.60 -12.76 -13.56
CA GLY A 244 5.59 -13.28 -14.49
C GLY A 244 5.20 -13.08 -15.95
N LYS A 245 6.21 -12.97 -16.82
CA LYS A 245 6.01 -13.13 -18.26
C LYS A 245 5.71 -14.61 -18.49
N LYS A 246 4.44 -14.96 -18.72
CA LYS A 246 4.11 -16.26 -19.30
C LYS A 246 4.67 -16.22 -20.71
N ASP A 247 5.81 -16.87 -20.92
CA ASP A 247 6.66 -16.75 -22.11
C ASP A 247 5.84 -16.87 -23.41
N LYS A 248 5.48 -15.71 -24.00
CA LYS A 248 5.02 -15.63 -25.40
C LYS A 248 6.13 -16.10 -26.37
N GLU A 249 7.34 -16.32 -25.88
CA GLU A 249 8.51 -16.77 -26.63
C GLU A 249 8.40 -18.24 -27.09
N THR A 250 7.56 -19.07 -26.45
CA THR A 250 7.32 -20.45 -26.90
C THR A 250 6.37 -20.56 -28.09
N ALA A 251 5.56 -19.53 -28.36
CA ALA A 251 4.64 -19.52 -29.52
C ALA A 251 5.31 -19.09 -30.84
N MET A 252 6.41 -18.31 -30.79
CA MET A 252 7.16 -17.95 -32.00
C MET A 252 8.27 -18.97 -32.37
N LYS A 253 8.65 -19.88 -31.46
CA LYS A 253 9.65 -20.91 -31.76
C LYS A 253 9.07 -22.14 -32.49
N ALA A 254 7.74 -22.30 -32.51
CA ALA A 254 7.08 -23.35 -33.30
C ALA A 254 6.90 -23.00 -34.80
N THR A 255 7.14 -21.75 -35.20
CA THR A 255 7.03 -21.30 -36.61
C THR A 255 8.39 -21.11 -37.29
N ARG A 256 9.50 -21.55 -36.67
CA ARG A 256 10.87 -21.45 -37.23
C ARG A 256 11.63 -22.78 -37.25
N LEU A 257 10.92 -23.89 -37.48
CA LEU A 257 11.51 -25.12 -38.01
C LEU A 257 11.00 -25.31 -39.43
N GLY A 258 11.54 -24.51 -40.34
CA GLY A 258 11.20 -24.57 -41.75
C GLY A 258 11.57 -23.27 -42.45
N ASP A 259 12.86 -22.92 -42.45
CA ASP A 259 13.59 -22.56 -43.67
C ASP A 259 15.02 -22.20 -43.28
N GLU A 260 15.97 -23.06 -43.67
CA GLU A 260 17.40 -22.77 -43.58
C GLU A 260 17.78 -21.84 -44.73
N GLY A 261 18.38 -20.69 -44.44
CA GLY A 261 18.91 -19.86 -45.51
C GLY A 261 19.45 -18.50 -45.10
N GLY A 262 20.74 -18.47 -44.78
CA GLY A 262 21.60 -17.36 -45.21
C GLY A 262 21.67 -16.11 -44.33
N GLY A 263 22.78 -16.02 -43.59
CA GLY A 263 23.73 -14.91 -43.73
C GLY A 263 23.30 -13.50 -43.32
N GLY A 264 23.93 -12.97 -42.26
CA GLY A 264 24.04 -11.53 -42.09
C GLY A 264 24.17 -11.10 -40.63
N ILE A 265 25.40 -11.06 -40.13
CA ILE A 265 25.75 -10.25 -38.96
C ILE A 265 25.82 -8.79 -39.45
N PRO A 266 25.21 -7.84 -38.74
CA PRO A 266 25.85 -6.55 -38.58
C PRO A 266 26.01 -6.21 -37.10
N SER A 267 27.29 -6.18 -36.71
CA SER A 267 27.79 -5.39 -35.60
C SER A 267 27.47 -3.91 -35.87
N CYS A 268 26.81 -3.24 -34.93
CA CYS A 268 26.77 -1.79 -34.86
C CYS A 268 26.93 -1.34 -33.41
N SER A 269 28.19 -1.18 -33.03
CA SER A 269 28.65 -0.19 -32.08
C SER A 269 28.25 1.22 -32.54
N GLY A 270 27.67 2.03 -31.66
CA GLY A 270 27.42 3.44 -31.91
C GLY A 270 27.12 4.16 -30.60
N GLY A 271 28.14 4.78 -30.02
CA GLY A 271 27.98 5.73 -28.92
C GLY A 271 27.35 7.03 -29.39
N THR A 272 26.71 7.74 -28.47
CA THR A 272 26.41 9.17 -28.64
C THR A 272 26.47 9.84 -27.27
N GLU A 273 27.61 10.48 -27.03
CA GLU A 273 27.78 11.61 -26.11
C GLU A 273 27.15 12.86 -26.75
N ALA A 274 26.50 13.71 -25.94
CA ALA A 274 26.07 15.11 -26.17
C ALA A 274 24.73 15.32 -25.42
N SER A 275 24.45 16.38 -24.68
CA SER A 275 25.16 17.62 -24.40
C SER A 275 24.62 18.20 -23.10
N THR A 276 25.51 18.90 -22.41
CA THR A 276 25.22 19.93 -21.41
C THR A 276 24.33 21.03 -21.98
N GLU A 277 23.28 21.41 -21.27
CA GLU A 277 22.69 22.75 -21.39
C GLU A 277 22.35 23.22 -19.97
N VAL A 278 23.18 24.14 -19.49
CA VAL A 278 23.01 24.88 -18.24
C VAL A 278 22.19 26.11 -18.62
N GLU A 279 20.94 26.18 -18.20
CA GLU A 279 20.18 27.45 -18.26
C GLU A 279 20.57 28.29 -17.05
N ASP A 280 21.27 29.40 -17.34
CA ASP A 280 21.45 30.55 -16.46
C ASP A 280 20.09 31.21 -16.17
N ILE A 281 19.70 31.28 -14.88
CA ILE A 281 18.60 32.13 -14.44
C ILE A 281 19.20 33.41 -13.85
N PRO A 282 18.83 34.61 -14.35
CA PRO A 282 19.41 35.88 -13.93
C PRO A 282 18.99 36.23 -12.51
N SER A 283 19.98 36.64 -11.70
CA SER A 283 19.76 37.47 -10.53
C SER A 283 19.08 38.76 -10.96
N ASP A 284 17.90 39.04 -10.42
CA ASP A 284 17.38 40.40 -10.40
C ASP A 284 17.20 40.86 -8.96
N SER A 285 17.77 42.03 -8.71
CA SER A 285 17.81 42.75 -7.43
C SER A 285 16.83 43.90 -7.52
N ALA A 286 15.91 44.00 -6.56
CA ALA A 286 15.28 45.25 -6.14
C ALA A 286 14.78 45.12 -4.70
#